data_AF-A0A966QXE4-F1
#
_entry.id   AF-A0A966QXE4-F1
#
_cell.length_a   1.000
_cell.length_b   1.000
_cell.length_c   1.000
_cell.angle_alpha   90.00
_cell.angle_beta   90.00
_cell.angle_gamma   90.00
#
_symmetry.space_group_name_H-M   'P 1'
#
loop_
_entity.id
_entity.type
_entity.pdbx_description
1 polymer ?
#
loop_
_entity_poly.entity_id
_entity_poly.type
_entity_poly.pdbx_seq_one_letter_code
_entity_poly.pdbx_strand_id
1 'polypeptide(L)' 'DAAMGLAVFSGVSTVTVTTAAATGNYYVFLTAQSGTDAFHIANKTTGSFDIVHGGNTTADVAWLIVRY' A
#
# COMPACT_ATOMS: atom_id res chain seq x y z
N ASP A 1 14.78 -3.84 -8.52
CA ASP A 1 14.87 -3.99 -7.04
C ASP A 1 13.46 -4.09 -6.45
N ALA A 2 13.34 -4.59 -5.22
CA ALA A 2 12.06 -4.83 -4.59
C ALA A 2 12.09 -4.45 -3.10
N ALA A 3 10.95 -4.00 -2.59
CA ALA A 3 10.75 -3.77 -1.16
C ALA A 3 9.35 -4.23 -0.74
N MET A 4 9.22 -4.63 0.51
CA MET A 4 7.95 -5.08 1.06
C MET A 4 7.77 -4.49 2.45
N GLY A 5 6.52 -4.41 2.89
CA GLY A 5 6.20 -3.93 4.23
C GLY A 5 4.74 -4.16 4.58
N LEU A 6 4.38 -3.64 5.75
CA LEU A 6 3.03 -3.71 6.29
C LEU A 6 2.49 -2.29 6.45
N ALA A 7 1.28 -2.06 5.97
CA ALA A 7 0.49 -0.87 6.26
C ALA A 7 -0.58 -1.23 7.29
N VAL A 8 -0.60 -0.47 8.39
CA VAL A 8 -1.53 -0.68 9.51
C VAL A 8 -2.56 0.44 9.49
N PHE A 9 -3.82 0.09 9.29
CA PHE A 9 -4.96 0.98 9.39
C PHE A 9 -5.46 0.92 10.83
N SER A 10 -5.59 2.07 11.48
CA SER A 10 -6.09 2.18 12.86
C SER A 10 -6.93 3.44 12.99
N GLY A 11 -8.21 3.33 12.63
CA GLY A 11 -9.12 4.49 12.63
C GLY A 11 -8.86 5.47 11.47
N VAL A 12 -8.20 5.00 10.41
CA VAL A 12 -7.91 5.76 9.19
C VAL A 12 -8.32 4.93 7.98
N SER A 13 -8.63 5.60 6.87
CA SER A 13 -8.96 4.96 5.58
C SER A 13 -7.84 5.06 4.56
N THR A 14 -6.74 5.76 4.90
CA THR A 14 -5.59 5.94 4.01
C THR A 14 -4.30 5.79 4.81
N VAL A 15 -3.37 5.01 4.27
CA VAL A 15 -1.99 4.91 4.75
C VAL A 15 -1.06 5.25 3.60
N THR A 16 -0.21 6.26 3.80
CA THR A 16 0.84 6.62 2.84
C THR A 16 2.08 5.76 3.10
N VAL A 17 2.56 5.08 2.06
CA VAL A 17 3.81 4.34 2.09
C VAL A 17 4.88 5.18 1.40
N THR A 18 5.98 5.44 2.09
CA THR A 18 7.18 6.07 1.53
C THR A 18 8.32 5.06 1.44
N THR A 19 8.97 4.98 0.29
CA THR A 19 10.05 4.02 0.08
C THR A 19 10.97 4.45 -1.05
N ALA A 20 12.28 4.34 -0.82
CA ALA A 20 13.28 4.60 -1.86
C ALA A 20 13.15 3.60 -3.02
N ALA A 21 12.63 2.39 -2.80
CA ALA A 21 12.42 1.41 -3.85
C ALA A 21 11.30 1.79 -4.85
N ALA A 22 10.50 2.82 -4.58
CA ALA A 22 9.48 3.34 -5.50
C ALA A 22 10.00 4.48 -6.40
N THR A 23 11.32 4.60 -6.64
CA THR A 23 11.86 5.59 -7.59
C THR A 23 11.74 5.10 -9.03
N GLY A 24 11.14 5.91 -9.90
CA GLY A 24 10.95 5.57 -11.31
C GLY A 24 9.69 4.73 -11.53
N ASN A 25 9.80 3.75 -12.42
CA ASN A 25 8.71 2.92 -12.86
C ASN A 25 8.65 1.63 -12.02
N TYR A 26 7.48 1.32 -11.45
CA TYR A 26 7.33 0.17 -10.55
C TYR A 26 5.94 -0.42 -10.60
N TYR A 27 5.83 -1.69 -10.21
CA TYR A 27 4.56 -2.34 -9.87
C TYR A 27 4.38 -2.35 -8.36
N VAL A 28 3.13 -2.34 -7.91
CA VAL A 28 2.78 -2.50 -6.50
C VAL A 28 1.71 -3.57 -6.40
N PHE A 29 1.89 -4.47 -5.45
CA PHE A 29 0.99 -5.55 -5.13
C PHE A 29 0.55 -5.40 -3.68
N LEU A 30 -0.74 -5.62 -3.43
CA LEU A 30 -1.32 -5.60 -2.09
C LEU A 30 -1.86 -7.00 -1.77
N THR A 31 -1.70 -7.42 -0.52
CA THR A 31 -2.39 -8.58 0.03
C THR A 31 -2.97 -8.21 1.39
N ALA A 32 -4.28 -8.40 1.54
CA ALA A 32 -5.00 -8.11 2.76
C ALA A 32 -5.20 -9.39 3.59
N GLN A 33 -5.26 -9.24 4.91
CA GLN A 33 -5.30 -10.36 5.84
C GLN A 33 -6.68 -11.05 5.93
N SER A 34 -7.78 -10.43 5.50
CA SER A 34 -9.11 -11.06 5.54
C SER A 34 -10.13 -10.44 4.55
N GLY A 35 -11.15 -11.25 4.20
CA GLY A 35 -12.07 -11.02 3.10
C GLY A 35 -13.01 -9.79 3.23
N THR A 36 -13.59 -9.45 2.08
CA THR A 36 -14.53 -8.34 1.78
C THR A 36 -14.00 -6.92 1.84
N ASP A 37 -12.87 -6.65 2.50
CA ASP A 37 -12.28 -5.31 2.50
C ASP A 37 -11.70 -4.95 1.13
N ALA A 38 -12.19 -3.85 0.55
CA ALA A 38 -11.71 -3.32 -0.71
C ALA A 38 -10.55 -2.35 -0.47
N PHE A 39 -9.35 -2.75 -0.91
CA PHE A 39 -8.16 -1.91 -0.92
C PHE A 39 -7.77 -1.56 -2.35
N HIS A 40 -7.31 -0.32 -2.54
CA HIS A 40 -6.73 0.10 -3.80
C HIS A 40 -5.55 1.03 -3.58
N ILE A 41 -4.79 1.24 -4.65
CA ILE A 41 -3.64 2.14 -4.64
C ILE A 41 -4.06 3.46 -5.27
N ALA A 42 -3.74 4.56 -4.59
CA ALA A 42 -3.97 5.92 -5.06
C ALA A 42 -2.68 6.76 -4.97
N ASN A 43 -2.71 7.94 -5.58
CA ASN A 43 -1.65 8.97 -5.48
C ASN A 43 -0.22 8.42 -5.66
N LYS A 44 -0.07 7.49 -6.60
CA LYS A 44 1.20 6.83 -6.88
C LYS A 44 2.17 7.84 -7.50
N THR A 45 3.25 8.15 -6.79
CA THR A 45 4.30 9.08 -7.24
C THR A 45 5.68 8.45 -7.06
N THR A 46 6.72 9.15 -7.50
CA THR A 46 8.10 8.72 -7.26
C THR A 46 8.38 8.70 -5.76
N GLY A 47 8.65 7.51 -5.22
CA GLY A 47 9.02 7.32 -3.83
C GLY A 47 7.85 7.17 -2.86
N SER A 48 6.59 7.29 -3.31
CA SER A 48 5.43 7.05 -2.46
C SER A 48 4.18 6.58 -3.20
N PHE A 49 3.29 5.95 -2.45
CA PHE A 49 1.93 5.65 -2.89
C PHE A 49 1.01 5.56 -1.67
N ASP A 50 -0.28 5.78 -1.89
CA ASP A 50 -1.29 5.59 -0.86
C ASP A 50 -1.95 4.22 -1.01
N ILE A 51 -2.16 3.54 0.10
CA ILE A 51 -3.09 2.42 0.21
C ILE A 51 -4.36 2.97 0.82
N VAL A 52 -5.46 2.83 0.11
CA VAL A 52 -6.78 3.32 0.53
C VAL A 52 -7.68 2.14 0.81
N HIS A 53 -8.34 2.17 1.96
CA HIS A 53 -9.32 1.20 2.43
C HIS A 53 -10.70 1.83 2.36
N GLY A 54 -11.68 1.11 1.81
CA GLY A 54 -13.06 1.58 1.72
C GLY A 54 -13.80 1.74 3.05
N GLY A 55 -13.21 1.28 4.17
CA GLY A 55 -13.77 1.38 5.52
C GLY A 55 -12.92 2.26 6.45
N ASN A 56 -13.47 2.53 7.64
CA ASN A 56 -12.72 3.08 8.77
C ASN A 56 -12.67 2.03 9.89
N THR A 57 -11.81 1.04 9.74
CA THR A 57 -11.62 -0.07 10.68
C THR A 57 -10.13 -0.37 10.87
N THR A 58 -9.82 -1.27 11.82
CA THR A 58 -8.45 -1.79 11.97
C THR A 58 -8.19 -2.86 10.92
N ALA A 59 -7.15 -2.68 10.11
CA ALA A 59 -6.75 -3.64 9.08
C ALA A 59 -5.24 -3.61 8.84
N ASP A 60 -4.68 -4.78 8.56
CA ASP A 60 -3.28 -4.93 8.19
C ASP A 60 -3.16 -5.37 6.72
N VAL A 61 -2.44 -4.57 5.93
CA VAL A 61 -2.25 -4.81 4.50
C VAL A 61 -0.77 -4.90 4.19
N ALA A 62 -0.34 -6.09 3.76
CA ALA A 62 1.02 -6.24 3.27
C ALA A 62 1.11 -5.74 1.84
N TRP A 63 2.24 -5.12 1.52
CA TRP A 63 2.53 -4.59 0.20
C TRP A 63 3.91 -5.05 -0.30
N LEU A 64 4.02 -5.20 -1.61
CA LEU A 64 5.26 -5.49 -2.32
C LEU A 64 5.40 -4.52 -3.49
N ILE A 65 6.58 -3.94 -3.65
CA ILE A 65 6.95 -3.17 -4.83
C ILE A 65 8.07 -3.85 -5.61
N VAL A 66 7.99 -3.77 -6.93
CA VAL A 66 8.98 -4.31 -7.85
C VAL A 66 9.26 -3.27 -8.93
N ARG A 67 10.51 -2.80 -9.03
CA ARG A 67 10.94 -1.89 -10.11
C ARG A 67 11.14 -2.64 -11.43
N TYR A 68 10.88 -1.95 -12.53
CA TYR A 68 11.16 -2.42 -13.89
C TYR A 68 11.98 -1.39 -14.68
#